data_AF-Q70AI6-F1
#
_entry.id   AF-Q70AI6-F1
#
_cell.length_a   1.000
_cell.length_b   1.000
_cell.length_c   1.000
_cell.angle_alpha   90.00
_cell.angle_beta   90.00
_cell.angle_gamma   90.00
#
_symmetry.space_group_name_H-M   'P 1'
#
loop_
_entity.id
_entity.type
_entity.pdbx_description
1 polymer ?
#
loop_
_entity_poly.entity_id
_entity_poly.type
_entity_poly.pdbx_seq_one_letter_code
_entity_poly.pdbx_strand_id
1 'polypeptide(L)'
;HDLVLHQLKCCGVFEVVRISRAGYPTRMTHQQFAERYGFLLSHSVAPQNPLSISVAVLQQFSIPPEMYQVGYTKLFLRTGQVASLENAKNRMFHGALRIQRNFRGLHTRREYHTLKKGATALQSFVRGEKARFRFDSLSKRWRAAVLIQKYTRRRLAATMFTDQPKKYCCSTVCDAWVPG
;
A
#
# COMPACT_ATOMS: atom_id res chain seq x y z
N HIS A 1 40.08 25.83 -20.62
CA HIS A 1 40.32 25.12 -19.35
C HIS A 1 41.76 25.25 -18.85
N ASP A 2 42.75 25.47 -19.74
CA ASP A 2 44.18 25.52 -19.36
C ASP A 2 44.63 26.79 -18.64
N LEU A 3 44.03 27.96 -18.89
CA LEU A 3 44.41 29.21 -18.21
C LEU A 3 44.19 29.12 -16.69
N VAL A 4 43.05 28.56 -16.27
CA VAL A 4 42.71 28.37 -14.84
C VAL A 4 43.65 27.36 -14.20
N LEU A 5 43.95 26.25 -14.88
CA LEU A 5 44.92 25.25 -14.39
C LEU A 5 46.33 25.83 -14.26
N HIS A 6 46.75 26.67 -15.20
CA HIS A 6 48.03 27.35 -15.16
C HIS A 6 48.09 28.35 -14.00
N GLN A 7 47.05 29.17 -13.81
CA GLN A 7 46.94 30.07 -12.66
C GLN A 7 47.00 29.31 -11.33
N LEU A 8 46.30 28.18 -11.17
CA LEU A 8 46.34 27.37 -9.95
C LEU A 8 47.73 26.78 -9.66
N LYS A 9 48.50 26.47 -10.71
CA LYS A 9 49.91 26.03 -10.59
C LYS A 9 50.83 27.20 -10.21
N CYS A 10 50.76 28.32 -10.95
CA CYS A 10 51.61 29.49 -10.72
C CYS A 10 51.36 30.14 -9.36
N CYS A 11 50.11 30.19 -8.90
CA CYS A 11 49.75 30.71 -7.59
C CYS A 11 49.97 29.69 -6.45
N GLY A 12 50.55 28.51 -6.74
CA GLY A 12 50.87 27.51 -5.72
C GLY A 12 49.66 26.85 -5.05
N VAL A 13 48.45 27.02 -5.58
CA VAL A 13 47.20 26.54 -4.95
C VAL A 13 47.22 25.01 -4.79
N PHE A 14 47.75 24.28 -5.77
CA PHE A 14 47.89 22.82 -5.67
C PHE A 14 48.86 22.40 -4.57
N GLU A 15 49.91 23.17 -4.34
CA GLU A 15 50.91 22.87 -3.31
C GLU A 15 50.31 23.09 -1.91
N VAL A 16 49.53 24.16 -1.73
CA VAL A 16 48.76 24.40 -0.51
C VAL A 16 47.75 23.28 -0.25
N VAL A 17 47.04 22.82 -1.29
CA VAL A 17 46.11 21.68 -1.18
C VAL A 17 46.87 20.39 -0.84
N ARG A 18 48.03 20.16 -1.44
CA ARG A 18 48.88 18.97 -1.18
C ARG A 18 49.35 18.92 0.26
N ILE A 19 49.87 20.02 0.80
CA ILE A 19 50.29 20.14 2.20
C ILE A 19 49.09 19.97 3.13
N SER A 20 47.95 20.60 2.81
CA SER A 20 46.72 20.48 3.60
C SER A 20 46.19 19.05 3.65
N ARG A 21 46.30 18.29 2.55
CA ARG A 21 45.91 16.88 2.46
C ARG A 21 46.85 15.93 3.19
N ALA A 22 48.15 16.27 3.29
CA ALA A 22 49.12 15.53 4.09
C ALA A 22 48.92 15.74 5.60
N GLY A 23 48.35 16.88 5.98
CA GLY A 23 47.92 17.19 7.34
C GLY A 23 46.51 16.70 7.69
N TYR A 24 45.80 17.48 8.51
CA TYR A 24 44.43 17.20 8.95
C TYR A 24 43.49 18.31 8.47
N PRO A 25 42.95 18.19 7.23
CA PRO A 25 42.13 19.24 6.63
C PRO A 25 40.77 19.39 7.32
N THR A 26 40.26 18.32 7.95
CA THR A 26 39.02 18.36 8.72
C THR A 26 39.34 18.54 10.20
N ARG A 27 38.73 19.55 10.83
CA ARG A 27 38.87 19.85 12.25
C ARG A 27 37.50 20.19 12.80
N MET A 28 37.06 19.54 13.86
CA MET A 28 35.77 19.84 14.50
C MET A 28 35.85 19.65 16.01
N THR A 29 34.99 20.32 16.77
CA THR A 29 34.96 20.12 18.22
C THR A 29 34.42 18.72 18.53
N HIS A 30 34.77 18.21 19.71
CA HIS A 30 34.22 16.94 20.18
C HIS A 30 32.69 16.95 20.23
N GLN A 31 32.10 18.08 20.62
CA GLN A 31 30.65 18.26 20.63
C GLN A 31 30.05 18.14 19.22
N GLN A 32 30.58 18.87 18.24
CA GLN A 32 30.10 18.81 16.85
C GLN A 32 30.21 17.40 16.27
N PHE A 33 31.32 16.70 16.56
CA PHE A 33 31.52 15.34 16.10
C PHE A 33 30.52 14.36 16.76
N ALA A 34 30.32 14.48 18.08
CA ALA A 34 29.39 13.65 18.84
C ALA A 34 27.93 13.86 18.42
N GLU A 35 27.49 15.10 18.21
CA GLU A 35 26.14 15.40 17.71
C GLU A 35 25.90 14.81 16.32
N ARG A 36 26.94 14.84 15.46
CA ARG A 36 26.82 14.42 14.05
C ARG A 36 26.92 12.91 13.84
N TYR A 37 27.67 12.19 14.68
CA TYR A 37 27.97 10.77 14.47
C TYR A 37 27.72 9.88 15.70
N GLY A 38 27.40 10.44 16.86
CA GLY A 38 27.24 9.68 18.11
C GLY A 38 26.13 8.63 18.03
N PHE A 39 25.06 8.88 17.29
CA PHE A 39 23.97 7.90 17.08
C PHE A 39 24.39 6.69 16.23
N LEU A 40 25.57 6.72 15.58
CA LEU A 40 26.09 5.56 14.87
C LEU A 40 26.61 4.47 15.81
N LEU A 41 26.77 4.77 17.10
CA LEU A 41 27.21 3.80 18.10
C LEU A 41 26.14 2.73 18.31
N SER A 42 26.55 1.46 18.24
CA SER A 42 25.64 0.31 18.32
C SER A 42 25.08 0.04 19.71
N HIS A 43 25.64 0.66 20.76
CA HIS A 43 25.18 0.54 22.15
C HIS A 43 24.84 1.92 22.68
N SER A 44 23.80 2.01 23.51
CA SER A 44 23.48 3.21 24.28
C SER A 44 24.62 3.46 25.27
N VAL A 45 25.65 4.14 24.81
CA VAL A 45 26.63 4.70 25.72
C VAL A 45 25.85 5.72 26.55
N ALA A 46 25.84 5.59 27.88
CA ALA A 46 25.32 6.58 28.82
C ALA A 46 25.76 8.01 28.41
N PRO A 47 25.17 9.11 28.92
CA PRO A 47 25.66 10.46 28.61
C PRO A 47 27.15 10.58 28.99
N GLN A 48 27.99 10.37 27.99
CA GLN A 48 29.43 10.35 28.08
C GLN A 48 29.92 11.67 27.51
N ASN A 49 31.04 12.14 28.04
CA ASN A 49 31.64 13.38 27.56
C ASN A 49 31.83 13.33 26.03
N PRO A 50 31.63 14.45 25.29
CA PRO A 50 31.75 14.45 23.83
C PRO A 50 33.08 13.89 23.31
N LEU A 51 34.15 14.02 24.08
CA LEU A 51 35.46 13.45 23.77
C LEU A 51 35.43 11.92 23.76
N SER A 52 34.83 11.27 24.76
CA SER A 52 34.75 9.81 24.80
C SER A 52 33.80 9.26 23.73
N ILE A 53 32.70 9.96 23.42
CA ILE A 53 31.86 9.63 22.26
C ILE A 53 32.68 9.68 20.96
N SER A 54 33.47 10.74 20.79
CA SER A 54 34.32 10.91 19.61
C SER A 54 35.30 9.74 19.45
N VAL A 55 36.01 9.36 20.53
CA VAL A 55 36.94 8.24 20.51
C VAL A 55 36.23 6.92 20.23
N ALA A 56 35.08 6.68 20.87
CA ALA A 56 34.30 5.46 20.68
C ALA A 56 33.84 5.28 19.22
N VAL A 57 33.39 6.35 18.57
CA VAL A 57 33.01 6.31 17.14
C VAL A 57 34.22 5.98 16.28
N LEU A 58 35.37 6.62 16.50
CA LEU A 58 36.59 6.31 15.74
C LEU A 58 37.01 4.84 15.87
N GLN A 59 36.89 4.28 17.08
CA GLN A 59 37.20 2.88 17.36
C GLN A 59 36.19 1.92 16.70
N GLN A 60 34.88 2.19 16.80
CA GLN A 60 33.84 1.35 16.21
C GLN A 60 33.96 1.27 14.69
N PHE A 61 34.34 2.38 14.03
CA PHE A 61 34.58 2.42 12.59
C PHE A 61 35.99 1.98 12.19
N SER A 62 36.79 1.50 13.15
CA SER A 62 38.16 1.00 12.95
C SER A 62 39.03 1.98 12.15
N ILE A 63 38.89 3.28 12.43
CA ILE A 63 39.71 4.30 11.78
C ILE A 63 41.13 4.18 12.34
N PRO A 64 42.17 3.97 11.49
CA PRO A 64 43.52 3.81 11.98
C PRO A 64 43.99 5.05 12.78
N PRO A 65 44.75 4.87 13.88
CA PRO A 65 45.27 5.98 14.69
C PRO A 65 46.04 7.03 13.88
N GLU A 66 46.62 6.64 12.75
CA GLU A 66 47.41 7.50 11.86
C GLU A 66 46.55 8.47 11.04
N MET A 67 45.25 8.18 10.94
CA MET A 67 44.28 8.94 10.15
C MET A 67 43.56 10.00 10.98
N TYR A 68 43.81 10.10 12.28
CA TYR A 68 43.24 11.12 13.15
C TYR A 68 44.19 11.59 14.25
N GLN A 69 43.90 12.73 14.85
CA GLN A 69 44.47 13.14 16.14
C GLN A 69 43.35 13.65 17.05
N VAL A 70 43.46 13.35 18.34
CA VAL A 70 42.54 13.80 19.39
C VAL A 70 43.26 14.89 20.19
N GLY A 71 42.82 16.13 20.03
CA GLY A 71 43.23 17.23 20.89
C GLY A 71 42.31 17.38 22.09
N TYR A 72 42.59 18.35 22.96
CA TYR A 72 41.75 18.61 24.14
C TYR A 72 40.32 19.04 23.79
N THR A 73 40.17 19.90 22.77
CA THR A 73 38.88 20.48 22.39
C THR A 73 38.38 20.05 21.02
N LYS A 74 39.29 19.55 20.17
CA LYS A 74 39.05 19.31 18.75
C LYS A 74 39.61 17.97 18.31
N LEU A 75 38.91 17.39 17.35
CA LEU A 75 39.28 16.18 16.64
C LEU A 75 39.73 16.56 15.22
N PHE A 76 40.86 15.99 14.82
CA PHE A 76 41.56 16.27 13.57
C PHE A 76 41.53 15.01 12.72
N LEU A 77 41.04 15.10 11.48
CA LEU A 77 40.87 13.94 10.59
C LEU A 77 41.57 14.17 9.27
N ARG A 78 42.26 13.12 8.79
CA ARG A 78 42.77 13.07 7.42
C ARG A 78 41.64 12.97 6.40
N THR A 79 41.97 13.25 5.15
CA THR A 79 41.04 13.20 4.02
C THR A 79 40.37 11.82 3.92
N GLY A 80 39.08 11.79 3.58
CA GLY A 80 38.31 10.56 3.35
C GLY A 80 37.59 10.01 4.58
N GLN A 81 38.08 10.23 5.80
CA GLN A 81 37.49 9.63 7.01
C GLN A 81 36.06 10.14 7.28
N VAL A 82 35.83 11.45 7.10
CA VAL A 82 34.50 12.05 7.21
C VAL A 82 33.53 11.47 6.18
N ALA A 83 33.99 11.23 4.95
CA ALA A 83 33.14 10.67 3.89
C ALA A 83 32.68 9.26 4.25
N SER A 84 33.55 8.43 4.82
CA SER A 84 33.18 7.10 5.32
C SER A 84 32.11 7.15 6.41
N LEU A 85 32.24 8.07 7.37
CA LEU A 85 31.24 8.28 8.44
C LEU A 85 29.90 8.81 7.89
N GLU A 86 29.94 9.75 6.95
CA GLU A 86 28.75 10.27 6.28
C GLU A 86 28.02 9.19 5.47
N ASN A 87 28.75 8.33 4.77
CA ASN A 87 28.18 7.18 4.07
C ASN A 87 27.49 6.22 5.04
N ALA A 88 28.07 5.98 6.23
CA ALA A 88 27.45 5.15 7.26
C ALA A 88 26.15 5.77 7.80
N LYS A 89 26.15 7.07 8.10
CA LYS A 89 24.94 7.83 8.45
C LYS A 89 23.85 7.70 7.40
N ASN A 90 24.19 7.93 6.13
CA ASN A 90 23.22 7.87 5.05
C ASN A 90 22.61 6.47 4.90
N ARG A 91 23.42 5.41 5.06
CA ARG A 91 22.91 4.03 5.08
C ARG A 91 21.91 3.79 6.22
N MET A 92 22.19 4.28 7.42
CA MET A 92 21.29 4.17 8.56
C MET A 92 19.96 4.88 8.29
N PHE A 93 19.99 6.13 7.80
CA PHE A 93 18.77 6.86 7.46
C PHE A 93 17.97 6.19 6.34
N HIS A 94 18.61 5.69 5.30
CA HIS A 94 17.93 4.90 4.26
C HIS A 94 17.31 3.62 4.82
N GLY A 95 17.96 2.97 5.79
CA GLY A 95 17.41 1.84 6.53
C GLY A 95 16.12 2.22 7.28
N ALA A 96 16.16 3.31 8.06
CA ALA A 96 15.00 3.82 8.79
C ALA A 96 13.83 4.18 7.84
N LEU A 97 14.11 4.87 6.73
CA LEU A 97 13.11 5.19 5.71
C LEU A 97 12.49 3.93 5.08
N ARG A 98 13.30 2.88 4.83
CA ARG A 98 12.79 1.60 4.31
C ARG A 98 11.84 0.93 5.31
N ILE A 99 12.18 0.93 6.59
CA ILE A 99 11.33 0.40 7.66
C ILE A 99 10.01 1.17 7.71
N GLN A 100 10.08 2.50 7.77
CA GLN A 100 8.89 3.37 7.79
C GLN A 100 7.99 3.15 6.57
N ARG A 101 8.57 3.09 5.37
CA ARG A 101 7.84 2.82 4.12
C ARG A 101 7.13 1.47 4.16
N ASN A 102 7.84 0.41 4.57
CA ASN A 102 7.29 -0.93 4.62
C ASN A 102 6.18 -1.03 5.66
N PHE A 103 6.35 -0.41 6.83
CA PHE A 103 5.34 -0.35 7.89
C PHE A 103 4.06 0.36 7.40
N ARG A 104 4.19 1.57 6.85
CA ARG A 104 3.04 2.32 6.30
C ARG A 104 2.31 1.51 5.23
N GLY A 105 3.05 0.91 4.30
CA GLY A 105 2.46 0.07 3.26
C GLY A 105 1.78 -1.20 3.79
N LEU A 106 2.32 -1.83 4.84
CA LEU A 106 1.68 -2.97 5.50
C LEU A 106 0.38 -2.54 6.20
N HIS A 107 0.42 -1.43 6.92
CA HIS A 107 -0.71 -0.90 7.66
C HIS A 107 -1.90 -0.60 6.74
N THR A 108 -1.68 0.20 5.68
CA THR A 108 -2.74 0.54 4.71
C THR A 108 -3.29 -0.70 3.99
N ARG A 109 -2.45 -1.68 3.64
CA ARG A 109 -2.92 -2.93 3.02
C ARG A 109 -3.82 -3.74 3.95
N ARG A 110 -3.48 -3.81 5.24
CA ARG A 110 -4.32 -4.51 6.24
C ARG A 110 -5.70 -3.86 6.35
N GLU A 111 -5.75 -2.54 6.46
CA GLU A 111 -7.00 -1.78 6.52
C GLU A 111 -7.84 -1.98 5.25
N TYR A 112 -7.23 -1.88 4.07
CA TYR A 112 -7.90 -2.14 2.80
C TYR A 112 -8.48 -3.55 2.72
N HIS A 113 -7.74 -4.57 3.15
CA HIS A 113 -8.25 -5.94 3.16
C HIS A 113 -9.43 -6.13 4.10
N THR A 114 -9.40 -5.52 5.29
CA THR A 114 -10.51 -5.53 6.23
C THR A 114 -11.75 -4.90 5.60
N LEU A 115 -11.61 -3.70 5.03
CA LEU A 115 -12.70 -3.00 4.36
C LEU A 115 -13.26 -3.80 3.17
N LYS A 116 -12.39 -4.33 2.31
CA LYS A 116 -12.78 -5.14 1.14
C LYS A 116 -13.54 -6.40 1.54
N LYS A 117 -13.11 -7.09 2.61
CA LYS A 117 -13.83 -8.26 3.14
C LYS A 117 -15.23 -7.87 3.62
N GLY A 118 -15.36 -6.80 4.39
CA GLY A 118 -16.65 -6.29 4.85
C GLY A 118 -17.58 -5.91 3.70
N ALA A 119 -17.06 -5.15 2.71
CA ALA A 119 -17.83 -4.77 1.53
C ALA A 119 -18.28 -5.97 0.70
N THR A 120 -17.40 -6.96 0.49
CA THR A 120 -17.73 -8.18 -0.26
C THR A 120 -18.80 -9.00 0.46
N ALA A 121 -18.70 -9.13 1.79
CA ALA A 121 -19.71 -9.81 2.60
C ALA A 121 -21.08 -9.11 2.45
N LEU A 122 -21.14 -7.79 2.66
CA LEU A 122 -22.37 -7.02 2.50
C LEU A 122 -22.97 -7.16 1.09
N GLN A 123 -22.14 -7.06 0.05
CA GLN A 123 -22.59 -7.25 -1.34
C GLN A 123 -23.18 -8.65 -1.57
N SER A 124 -22.62 -9.69 -0.95
CA SER A 124 -23.15 -11.06 -1.06
C SER A 124 -24.53 -11.19 -0.41
N PHE A 125 -24.73 -10.60 0.77
CA PHE A 125 -26.02 -10.58 1.46
C PHE A 125 -27.09 -9.86 0.63
N VAL A 126 -26.79 -8.66 0.12
CA VAL A 126 -27.72 -7.87 -0.71
C VAL A 126 -28.10 -8.64 -1.98
N ARG A 127 -27.12 -9.25 -2.67
CA ARG A 127 -27.39 -10.07 -3.86
C ARG A 127 -28.27 -11.27 -3.52
N GLY A 128 -28.00 -11.94 -2.41
CA GLY A 128 -28.78 -13.09 -1.95
C GLY A 128 -30.21 -12.72 -1.54
N GLU A 129 -30.41 -11.61 -0.86
CA GLU A 129 -31.74 -11.08 -0.52
C GLU A 129 -32.55 -10.71 -1.77
N LYS A 130 -31.94 -9.99 -2.71
CA LYS A 130 -32.57 -9.64 -3.99
C LYS A 130 -32.98 -10.87 -4.79
N ALA A 131 -32.15 -11.93 -4.79
CA ALA A 131 -32.48 -13.20 -5.45
C ALA A 131 -33.68 -13.89 -4.79
N ARG A 132 -33.70 -13.96 -3.45
CA ARG A 132 -34.82 -14.53 -2.67
C ARG A 132 -36.13 -13.77 -2.89
N PHE A 133 -36.08 -12.44 -2.86
CA PHE A 133 -37.25 -11.60 -3.13
C PHE A 133 -37.82 -11.82 -4.53
N ARG A 134 -36.94 -11.89 -5.55
CA ARG A 134 -37.35 -12.21 -6.93
C ARG A 134 -37.99 -13.60 -7.03
N PHE A 135 -37.39 -14.60 -6.40
CA PHE A 135 -37.91 -15.96 -6.40
C PHE A 135 -39.28 -16.07 -5.72
N ASP A 136 -39.46 -15.44 -4.56
CA ASP A 136 -40.75 -15.41 -3.87
C ASP A 136 -41.84 -14.73 -4.70
N SER A 137 -41.53 -13.57 -5.30
CA SER A 137 -42.44 -12.86 -6.19
C SER A 137 -42.86 -13.71 -7.39
N LEU A 138 -41.89 -14.36 -8.06
CA LEU A 138 -42.17 -15.26 -9.20
C LEU A 138 -42.98 -16.47 -8.77
N SER A 139 -42.66 -17.08 -7.62
CA SER A 139 -43.37 -18.24 -7.09
C SER A 139 -44.83 -17.91 -6.77
N LYS A 140 -45.09 -16.75 -6.17
CA LYS A 140 -46.45 -16.23 -5.92
C LYS A 140 -47.22 -16.03 -7.22
N ARG A 141 -46.60 -15.37 -8.21
CA ARG A 141 -47.21 -15.15 -9.54
C ARG A 141 -47.51 -16.45 -10.26
N TRP A 142 -46.57 -17.40 -10.26
CA TRP A 142 -46.74 -18.71 -10.88
C TRP A 142 -47.88 -19.50 -10.23
N ARG A 143 -47.94 -19.54 -8.89
CA ARG A 143 -49.05 -20.17 -8.15
C ARG A 143 -50.40 -19.57 -8.52
N ALA A 144 -50.50 -18.24 -8.56
CA ALA A 144 -51.72 -17.55 -8.96
C ALA A 144 -52.11 -17.87 -10.42
N ALA A 145 -51.13 -17.86 -11.34
CA ALA A 145 -51.36 -18.21 -12.74
C ALA A 145 -51.88 -19.65 -12.90
N VAL A 146 -51.28 -20.62 -12.19
CA VAL A 146 -51.72 -22.02 -12.21
C VAL A 146 -53.15 -22.17 -11.68
N LEU A 147 -53.50 -21.48 -10.59
CA LEU A 147 -54.87 -21.48 -10.04
C LEU A 147 -55.86 -20.91 -11.03
N ILE A 148 -55.60 -19.73 -11.59
CA ILE A 148 -56.47 -19.08 -12.58
C ILE A 148 -56.65 -20.02 -13.78
N GLN A 149 -55.56 -20.52 -14.36
CA GLN A 149 -55.61 -21.45 -15.50
C GLN A 149 -56.45 -22.70 -15.20
N LYS A 150 -56.31 -23.28 -14.00
CA LYS A 150 -57.12 -24.43 -13.56
C LYS A 150 -58.61 -24.09 -13.56
N TYR A 151 -59.02 -22.98 -12.95
CA TYR A 151 -60.43 -22.59 -12.89
C TYR A 151 -61.00 -22.24 -14.26
N THR A 152 -60.24 -21.50 -15.08
CA THR A 152 -60.67 -21.12 -16.44
C THR A 152 -60.84 -22.36 -17.32
N ARG A 153 -59.88 -23.30 -17.30
CA ARG A 153 -59.98 -24.56 -18.07
C ARG A 153 -61.19 -25.38 -17.64
N ARG A 154 -61.45 -25.50 -16.32
CA ARG A 154 -62.66 -26.18 -15.81
C ARG A 154 -63.93 -25.51 -16.33
N ARG A 155 -64.02 -24.19 -16.27
CA ARG A 155 -65.19 -23.43 -16.73
C ARG A 155 -65.42 -23.62 -18.22
N LEU A 156 -64.38 -23.52 -19.04
CA LEU A 156 -64.45 -23.73 -20.49
C LEU A 156 -64.94 -25.16 -20.83
N ALA A 157 -64.43 -26.18 -20.15
CA ALA A 157 -64.89 -27.56 -20.36
C ALA A 157 -66.37 -27.73 -19.99
N ALA A 158 -66.83 -27.14 -18.87
CA ALA A 158 -68.23 -27.18 -18.46
C ALA A 158 -69.14 -26.47 -19.49
N THR A 159 -68.76 -25.28 -19.97
CA THR A 159 -69.54 -24.58 -21.00
C THR A 159 -69.59 -25.35 -22.31
N MET A 160 -68.48 -25.97 -22.73
CA MET A 160 -68.46 -26.80 -23.93
C MET A 160 -69.39 -28.01 -23.81
N PHE A 161 -69.44 -28.67 -22.66
CA PHE A 161 -70.35 -29.79 -22.41
C PHE A 161 -71.82 -29.34 -22.39
N THR A 162 -72.15 -28.19 -21.80
CA THR A 162 -73.53 -27.69 -21.78
C THR A 162 -74.01 -27.13 -23.11
N ASP A 163 -73.10 -26.62 -23.94
CA ASP A 163 -73.44 -26.06 -25.26
C ASP A 163 -73.58 -27.15 -26.34
N GLN A 164 -72.98 -28.33 -26.15
CA GLN A 164 -73.16 -29.48 -27.03
C GLN A 164 -74.66 -29.83 -27.25
N PRO A 165 -75.48 -30.12 -26.22
CA PRO A 165 -76.89 -30.45 -26.42
C PRO A 165 -77.72 -29.28 -26.98
N LYS A 166 -77.35 -28.03 -26.71
CA LYS A 166 -78.02 -26.86 -27.33
C LYS A 166 -77.74 -26.74 -28.81
N LYS A 167 -76.51 -27.03 -29.25
CA LYS A 167 -76.15 -27.06 -30.67
C LYS A 167 -76.83 -28.22 -31.39
N TYR A 168 -76.83 -29.43 -30.82
CA TYR A 168 -77.55 -30.56 -31.40
C TYR A 168 -79.06 -30.31 -31.45
N CYS A 169 -79.68 -29.78 -30.39
CA CYS A 169 -81.11 -29.46 -30.39
C CYS A 169 -81.45 -28.35 -31.41
N CYS A 170 -80.60 -27.32 -31.55
CA CYS A 170 -80.77 -26.28 -32.56
C CYS A 170 -80.65 -26.83 -34.00
N SER A 171 -79.69 -27.74 -34.27
CA SER A 171 -79.60 -28.40 -35.58
C SER A 171 -80.80 -29.30 -35.86
N THR A 172 -81.25 -30.10 -34.89
CA THR A 172 -82.40 -31.00 -35.07
C THR A 172 -83.72 -30.25 -35.23
N VAL A 173 -83.90 -29.08 -34.59
CA VAL A 173 -85.07 -28.21 -34.77
C VAL A 173 -85.01 -27.45 -36.10
N CYS A 174 -83.82 -27.03 -36.57
CA CYS A 174 -83.67 -26.43 -37.89
C CYS A 174 -83.91 -27.44 -39.03
N ASP A 175 -83.46 -28.68 -38.87
CA ASP A 175 -83.72 -29.76 -39.85
C ASP A 175 -85.20 -30.17 -39.90
N ALA A 176 -85.98 -29.91 -38.84
CA ALA A 176 -87.43 -30.14 -38.80
C ALA A 176 -88.29 -29.00 -39.39
N TRP A 177 -87.67 -27.86 -39.76
CA TRP A 177 -88.37 -26.67 -40.29
C TRP A 177 -88.03 -26.33 -41.75
N VAL A 178 -87.48 -27.30 -42.50
CA VAL A 178 -87.34 -27.21 -43.96
C VAL A 178 -88.53 -27.95 -44.60
N PRO A 179 -89.60 -27.26 -45.02
CA PRO A 179 -90.62 -27.87 -45.87
C PRO A 179 -90.00 -28.18 -47.25
N GLY A 180 -90.21 -29.41 -47.71
CA GLY A 180 -89.81 -29.87 -49.05
C GLY A 180 -90.57 -29.19 -50.19
#